data_AF-A0A937IKQ8-F1
#
_entry.id   AF-A0A937IKQ8-F1
#
_cell.length_a   1.000
_cell.length_b   1.000
_cell.length_c   1.000
_cell.angle_alpha   90.00
_cell.angle_beta   90.00
_cell.angle_gamma   90.00
#
_symmetry.space_group_name_H-M   'P 1'
#
loop_
_entity.id
_entity.type
_entity.pdbx_description
1 polymer ?
#
loop_
_entity_poly.entity_id
_entity_poly.type
_entity_poly.pdbx_seq_one_letter_code
_entity_poly.pdbx_strand_id
1 'polypeptide(L)' 'MKIEIKTVINSINNNEGNLCVDIFKRNNQTFGFEEYRRDPETNSGWYKIGFYSNKVFKNDTEA' A
#
# COMPACT_ATOMS: atom_id res chain seq x y z
N MET A 1 -14.54 -10.24 -2.69
CA MET A 1 -14.20 -10.21 -1.25
C MET A 1 -13.83 -8.79 -0.88
N LYS A 2 -14.28 -8.28 0.26
CA LYS A 2 -13.88 -6.96 0.76
C LYS A 2 -12.55 -7.11 1.51
N ILE A 3 -11.51 -6.40 1.07
CA ILE A 3 -10.24 -6.38 1.81
C ILE A 3 -10.39 -5.43 2.99
N GLU A 4 -10.30 -5.96 4.20
CA GLU A 4 -10.34 -5.15 5.42
C GLU A 4 -8.93 -4.92 5.97
N ILE A 5 -8.41 -3.75 5.64
CA ILE A 5 -7.13 -3.27 6.17
C ILE A 5 -7.36 -2.81 7.61
N LYS A 6 -6.55 -3.34 8.53
CA LYS A 6 -6.58 -2.93 9.94
C LYS A 6 -5.69 -1.71 10.16
N THR A 7 -4.45 -1.79 9.66
CA THR A 7 -3.45 -0.73 9.82
C THR A 7 -2.39 -0.83 8.73
N VAL A 8 -1.91 0.33 8.28
CA VAL A 8 -0.63 0.44 7.58
C VAL A 8 0.47 0.32 8.64
N ILE A 9 1.51 -0.46 8.34
CA ILE A 9 2.63 -0.73 9.27
C ILE A 9 3.95 -0.15 8.76
N ASN A 10 4.08 0.04 7.46
CA ASN A 10 5.24 0.65 6.84
C ASN A 10 4.83 1.33 5.53
N SER A 11 5.46 2.47 5.22
CA SER A 11 5.26 3.22 3.99
C SER A 11 6.62 3.58 3.42
N ILE A 12 6.99 2.95 2.32
CA ILE A 12 8.29 3.13 1.66
C ILE A 12 8.08 4.13 0.53
N ASN A 13 8.72 5.30 0.64
CA ASN A 13 8.61 6.36 -0.35
C ASN A 13 9.82 6.32 -1.29
N ASN A 14 9.61 6.68 -2.55
CA ASN A 14 10.73 7.00 -3.42
C ASN A 14 11.35 8.37 -3.06
N ASN A 15 12.54 8.65 -3.58
CA ASN A 15 13.26 9.89 -3.27
C ASN A 15 12.53 11.16 -3.75
N GLU A 16 11.71 11.06 -4.80
CA GLU A 16 10.93 12.18 -5.33
C GLU A 16 9.65 12.45 -4.51
N GLY A 17 9.26 11.52 -3.63
CA GLY A 17 8.06 11.62 -2.83
C GLY A 17 6.76 11.65 -3.66
N ASN A 18 6.76 11.07 -4.86
CA ASN A 18 5.59 10.96 -5.74
C ASN A 18 5.11 9.50 -5.91
N LEU A 19 5.88 8.53 -5.42
CA LEU A 19 5.55 7.11 -5.37
C LEU A 19 5.76 6.58 -3.95
N CYS A 20 4.84 5.73 -3.50
CA CYS A 20 5.03 4.96 -2.28
C CYS A 20 4.44 3.55 -2.38
N VAL A 21 4.97 2.67 -1.54
CA VAL A 21 4.42 1.35 -1.27
C VAL A 21 4.00 1.30 0.19
N ASP A 22 2.70 1.10 0.42
CA ASP A 22 2.18 0.90 1.77
C ASP A 22 2.04 -0.59 2.05
N ILE A 23 2.74 -1.06 3.08
CA ILE A 23 2.60 -2.40 3.63
C ILE A 23 1.59 -2.33 4.77
N PHE A 24 0.60 -3.22 4.75
CA PHE A 24 -0.49 -3.20 5.71
C PHE A 24 -0.83 -4.59 6.26
N LYS A 25 -1.34 -4.59 7.49
CA LYS A 25 -1.90 -5.77 8.15
C LYS A 25 -3.42 -5.76 8.06
N ARG A 26 -4.02 -6.89 7.71
CA ARG A 26 -5.47 -7.10 7.65
C ARG A 26 -6.04 -7.60 8.98
N ASN A 27 -7.36 -7.52 9.15
CA ASN A 27 -8.06 -8.04 10.33
C ASN A 27 -7.82 -9.55 10.55
N ASN A 28 -7.69 -10.32 9.47
CA ASN A 28 -7.40 -11.76 9.52
C ASN A 28 -5.92 -12.09 9.80
N GLN A 29 -5.13 -11.12 10.26
CA GLN A 29 -3.70 -11.24 10.58
C GLN A 29 -2.77 -11.53 9.39
N THR A 30 -3.27 -11.48 8.16
CA THR A 30 -2.43 -11.54 6.96
C THR A 30 -1.90 -10.17 6.55
N PHE A 31 -0.90 -10.15 5.68
CA PHE A 31 -0.26 -8.94 5.19
C PHE A 31 -0.49 -8.75 3.70
N GLY A 32 -0.41 -7.50 3.26
CA GLY A 32 -0.53 -7.09 1.87
C GLY A 32 0.16 -5.76 1.66
N PHE A 33 0.31 -5.39 0.39
CA PHE A 33 0.80 -4.07 0.01
C PHE A 33 -0.04 -3.49 -1.11
N GLU A 34 0.08 -2.17 -1.29
CA GLU A 34 -0.45 -1.47 -2.45
C GLU A 34 0.50 -0.34 -2.85
N GLU A 35 0.57 -0.10 -4.15
CA GLU A 35 1.38 0.96 -4.73
C GLU A 35 0.52 2.19 -4.99
N TYR A 36 1.03 3.34 -4.60
CA TYR A 36 0.37 4.61 -4.79
C TYR A 36 1.27 5.59 -5.54
N ARG A 37 0.61 6.47 -6.30
CA ARG A 37 1.21 7.63 -6.94
C ARG A 37 0.44 8.87 -6.53
N ARG A 38 1.16 9.99 -6.40
CA ARG A 38 0.57 11.33 -6.42
C ARG A 38 1.25 12.14 -7.50
N ASP A 39 0.46 12.90 -8.26
CA ASP A 39 1.03 13.82 -9.24
C ASP A 39 1.27 15.18 -8.58
N PRO A 40 2.52 15.64 -8.48
CA PRO A 40 2.84 16.90 -7.80
C PRO A 40 2.20 18.13 -8.48
N GLU A 41 1.86 18.04 -9.76
CA GLU A 41 1.29 19.13 -10.55
C GLU A 41 -0.23 19.28 -10.41
N THR A 42 -0.95 18.20 -10.06
CA THR A 42 -2.42 18.17 -10.14
C THR A 42 -3.11 18.30 -8.78
N ASN A 43 -2.35 18.27 -7.68
CA ASN A 43 -2.87 18.29 -6.30
C ASN A 43 -3.94 17.19 -6.02
N SER A 44 -3.92 16.09 -6.79
CA SER A 44 -4.96 15.06 -6.77
C SER A 44 -4.87 14.09 -5.58
N GLY A 45 -3.93 14.30 -4.65
CA GLY A 45 -3.62 13.36 -3.59
C GLY A 45 -3.05 12.03 -4.12
N TRP A 46 -3.03 11.01 -3.25
CA TRP A 46 -2.52 9.67 -3.59
C TRP A 46 -3.62 8.81 -4.21
N TYR A 47 -3.29 8.10 -5.29
CA TYR A 47 -4.17 7.12 -5.95
C TYR A 47 -3.42 5.82 -6.23
N LYS A 48 -4.17 4.71 -6.27
CA LYS A 48 -3.63 3.37 -6.46
C LYS A 48 -3.18 3.16 -7.90
N ILE A 49 -2.05 2.48 -8.09
CA ILE A 49 -1.52 2.14 -9.41
C ILE A 49 -1.23 0.64 -9.61
N GLY A 50 -0.91 -0.11 -8.55
CA GLY A 50 -0.50 -1.52 -8.66
C GLY A 50 -1.65 -2.54 -8.58
N PHE A 51 -2.70 -2.23 -7.83
CA PHE A 51 -3.85 -3.11 -7.55
C PHE A 51 -3.45 -4.46 -6.91
N TYR A 52 -2.36 -4.47 -6.14
CA TYR A 52 -1.82 -5.68 -5.50
C TYR A 52 -2.49 -6.04 -4.18
N SER A 53 -3.41 -5.20 -3.69
CA SER A 53 -4.05 -5.35 -2.38
C SER A 53 -4.80 -6.67 -2.15
N ASN A 54 -5.08 -7.47 -3.18
CA ASN A 54 -5.65 -8.82 -3.06
C ASN A 54 -4.63 -9.93 -2.75
N LYS A 55 -3.32 -9.68 -2.93
CA LYS A 55 -2.27 -10.66 -2.63
C LYS A 55 -2.11 -10.84 -1.13
N VAL A 56 -1.88 -12.07 -0.68
CA VAL A 56 -1.86 -12.45 0.73
C VAL A 56 -0.48 -12.98 1.09
N PHE A 57 0.16 -12.37 2.09
CA PHE A 57 1.48 -12.72 2.59
C PHE A 57 1.44 -13.09 4.07
N LYS A 58 2.42 -13.89 4.53
CA LYS A 58 2.47 -14.38 5.91
C LYS A 58 2.99 -13.33 6.89
N ASN A 59 3.87 -12.46 6.43
CA ASN A 59 4.52 -11.42 7.21
C ASN A 59 4.77 -10.19 6.32
N ASP A 60 5.25 -9.12 6.94
CA ASP A 60 5.55 -7.83 6.33
C ASP A 60 6.80 -7.84 5.44
N THR A 61 7.76 -8.72 5.69
CA THR A 61 8.96 -8.86 4.84
C THR A 61 8.66 -9.57 3.52
N GLU A 62 7.71 -10.52 3.53
CA GLU A 62 7.22 -11.20 2.32
C GLU A 62 6.31 -10.30 1.47
N ALA A 63 5.66 -9.30 2.10
CA ALA A 63 4.78 -8.35 1.44
C ALA A 63 5.57 -7.21 0.80
#